data_AF-A0A3B9YK57-F1
#
_entry.id   AF-A0A3B9YK57-F1
#
_cell.length_a   1.000
_cell.length_b   1.000
_cell.length_c   1.000
_cell.angle_alpha   90.00
_cell.angle_beta   90.00
_cell.angle_gamma   90.00
#
_symmetry.space_group_name_H-M   'P 1'
#
loop_
_entity.id
_entity.type
_entity.pdbx_description
1 polymer ?
#
loop_
_entity_poly.entity_id
_entity_poly.type
_entity_poly.pdbx_seq_one_letter_code
_entity_poly.pdbx_strand_id
1 'polypeptide(L)'
;MHADVRRYLSRIGRLGGLKSRRALSPETAREMVRLREARRAFSRFKTSCFWSFDPARLIGPADIPWVVEQLQKNGGWQAWEVAMRLSHRPKP
;
A
#
# COMPACT_ATOMS: atom_id res chain seq x y z
N MET A 1 28.45 -24.36 -19.73
CA MET A 1 27.93 -23.29 -18.85
C MET A 1 28.88 -23.19 -17.65
N HIS A 2 29.56 -22.06 -17.44
CA HIS A 2 30.63 -21.93 -16.43
C HIS A 2 30.10 -22.20 -15.01
N ALA A 3 30.81 -23.02 -14.23
CA ALA A 3 30.42 -23.40 -12.87
C ALA A 3 30.24 -22.21 -11.92
N ASP A 4 30.98 -21.12 -12.16
CA ASP A 4 30.92 -19.88 -11.38
C ASP A 4 29.61 -19.14 -11.56
N VAL A 5 29.05 -19.14 -12.78
CA VAL A 5 27.74 -18.52 -13.07
C VAL A 5 26.63 -19.26 -12.32
N ARG A 6 26.66 -20.61 -12.34
CA ARG A 6 25.68 -21.42 -11.60
C ARG A 6 25.74 -21.15 -10.10
N ARG A 7 26.95 -21.09 -9.52
CA ARG A 7 27.15 -20.80 -8.09
C ARG A 7 26.67 -19.40 -7.72
N TYR A 8 26.93 -18.40 -8.57
CA TYR A 8 26.46 -17.04 -8.37
C TYR A 8 24.93 -16.95 -8.38
N LEU A 9 24.28 -17.57 -9.38
CA LEU A 9 22.81 -17.58 -9.50
C LEU A 9 22.13 -18.30 -8.32
N SER A 10 22.67 -19.44 -7.88
CA SER A 10 22.16 -20.13 -6.69
C SER A 10 22.28 -19.30 -5.41
N ARG A 11 23.39 -18.55 -5.24
CA ARG A 11 23.60 -17.67 -4.09
C ARG A 11 22.58 -16.53 -4.06
N ILE A 12 22.38 -15.84 -5.18
CA ILE A 12 21.40 -14.73 -5.22
C ILE A 12 19.96 -15.23 -5.08
N GLY A 13 19.64 -16.41 -5.63
CA GLY A 13 18.33 -17.05 -5.45
C GLY A 13 18.04 -17.41 -3.99
N ARG A 14 19.04 -17.96 -3.26
CA ARG A 14 18.92 -18.24 -1.82
C ARG A 14 18.72 -16.96 -1.01
N LEU A 15 19.47 -15.89 -1.31
CA LEU A 15 19.30 -14.60 -0.64
C LEU A 15 17.92 -13.99 -0.90
N GLY A 16 17.43 -14.07 -2.14
CA GLY A 16 16.08 -13.66 -2.51
C GLY A 16 15.00 -14.47 -1.78
N GLY A 17 15.17 -15.80 -1.72
CA GLY A 17 14.29 -16.70 -0.98
C GLY A 17 14.30 -16.44 0.54
N LEU A 18 15.45 -16.15 1.13
CA LEU A 18 15.53 -15.76 2.55
C LEU A 18 14.87 -14.41 2.81
N LYS A 19 14.96 -13.46 1.86
CA LYS A 19 14.28 -12.16 1.95
C LYS A 19 12.77 -12.30 1.78
N SER A 20 12.29 -13.13 0.86
CA SER A 20 10.86 -13.34 0.61
C SER A 20 10.19 -14.21 1.66
N ARG A 21 10.93 -15.12 2.31
CA ARG A 21 10.46 -15.98 3.41
C ARG A 21 10.62 -15.34 4.79
N ARG A 22 10.99 -14.06 4.89
CA ARG A 22 10.92 -13.34 6.17
C ARG A 22 9.50 -13.44 6.69
N ALA A 23 9.35 -13.88 7.94
CA ALA A 23 8.05 -13.91 8.59
C ALA A 23 7.51 -12.46 8.62
N LEU A 24 6.42 -12.23 7.87
CA LEU A 24 5.68 -10.98 7.92
C LEU A 24 4.61 -11.16 8.99
N SER A 25 4.61 -10.33 10.03
CA SER A 25 3.54 -10.39 11.00
C SER A 25 2.21 -10.08 10.30
N PRO A 26 1.09 -10.70 10.72
CA PRO A 26 -0.23 -10.37 10.19
C PRO A 26 -0.50 -8.85 10.25
N GLU A 27 -0.04 -8.18 11.30
CA GLU A 27 -0.17 -6.74 11.52
C GLU A 27 0.55 -5.95 10.42
N THR A 28 1.83 -6.26 10.15
CA THR A 28 2.59 -5.62 9.08
C THR A 28 1.96 -5.91 7.71
N ALA A 29 1.47 -7.12 7.48
CA ALA A 29 0.77 -7.46 6.24
C ALA A 29 -0.49 -6.59 6.03
N ARG A 30 -1.30 -6.41 7.07
CA ARG A 30 -2.49 -5.56 7.05
C ARG A 30 -2.13 -4.10 6.80
N GLU A 31 -1.08 -3.59 7.43
CA GLU A 31 -0.60 -2.22 7.20
C GLU A 31 -0.12 -1.98 5.76
N MET A 32 0.57 -2.95 5.16
CA MET A 32 0.97 -2.88 3.75
C MET A 32 -0.23 -2.85 2.81
N VAL A 33 -1.24 -3.69 3.07
CA VAL A 33 -2.49 -3.70 2.29
C VAL A 33 -3.22 -2.37 2.46
N ARG A 34 -3.32 -1.85 3.68
CA ARG A 34 -3.96 -0.57 3.97
C ARG A 34 -3.31 0.59 3.20
N LEU A 35 -1.97 0.63 3.18
CA LEU A 35 -1.22 1.61 2.40
C LEU A 35 -1.47 1.48 0.89
N ARG A 36 -1.51 0.24 0.38
CA ARG A 36 -1.80 -0.02 -1.04
C ARG A 36 -3.19 0.45 -1.44
N GLU A 37 -4.18 0.17 -0.61
CA GLU A 37 -5.57 0.58 -0.86
C GLU A 37 -5.73 2.10 -0.73
N ALA A 38 -5.04 2.76 0.21
CA ALA A 38 -5.02 4.23 0.30
C ALA A 38 -4.45 4.88 -0.97
N ARG A 39 -3.35 4.33 -1.53
CA ARG A 39 -2.77 4.79 -2.80
C ARG A 39 -3.73 4.60 -3.98
N ARG A 40 -4.41 3.44 -4.04
CA ARG A 40 -5.45 3.19 -5.06
C ARG A 40 -6.60 4.18 -4.96
N ALA A 41 -7.07 4.45 -3.73
CA ALA A 41 -8.15 5.41 -3.50
C ALA A 41 -7.75 6.83 -3.92
N PHE A 42 -6.54 7.27 -3.54
CA PHE A 42 -6.00 8.57 -3.97
C PHE A 42 -5.97 8.71 -5.50
N SER A 43 -5.49 7.68 -6.20
CA SER A 43 -5.48 7.68 -7.67
C SER A 43 -6.88 7.63 -8.28
N ARG A 44 -7.80 6.85 -7.71
CA ARG A 44 -9.17 6.67 -8.24
C ARG A 44 -10.02 7.92 -8.07
N PHE A 45 -9.94 8.56 -6.92
CA PHE A 45 -10.74 9.74 -6.57
C PHE A 45 -9.96 11.05 -6.76
N LYS A 46 -8.91 11.03 -7.57
CA LYS A 46 -7.99 12.15 -7.75
C LYS A 46 -8.70 13.43 -8.15
N THR A 47 -9.60 13.37 -9.12
CA THR A 47 -10.29 14.54 -9.67
C THR A 47 -11.51 14.98 -8.85
N SER A 48 -12.07 14.11 -8.01
CA SER A 48 -13.24 14.45 -7.19
C SER A 48 -12.85 14.88 -5.77
N CYS A 49 -11.99 14.11 -5.12
CA CYS A 49 -11.63 14.32 -3.71
C CYS A 49 -10.32 15.06 -3.52
N PHE A 50 -9.41 14.98 -4.50
CA PHE A 50 -8.02 15.42 -4.34
C PHE A 50 -7.58 16.46 -5.40
N TRP A 51 -8.53 17.10 -6.09
CA TRP A 51 -8.27 17.93 -7.26
C TRP A 51 -7.35 19.13 -6.96
N SER A 52 -7.34 19.62 -5.73
CA SER A 52 -6.53 20.76 -5.27
C SER A 52 -5.15 20.37 -4.74
N PHE A 53 -4.85 19.06 -4.63
CA PHE A 53 -3.57 18.58 -4.11
C PHE A 53 -2.62 18.18 -5.23
N ASP A 54 -1.33 18.13 -4.88
CA ASP A 54 -0.29 17.74 -5.82
C ASP A 54 -0.59 16.34 -6.42
N PRO A 55 -0.76 16.25 -7.75
CA PRO A 55 -1.02 15.00 -8.44
C PRO A 55 0.08 13.95 -8.31
N ALA A 56 1.31 14.37 -7.97
CA ALA A 56 2.49 13.53 -7.77
C ALA A 56 2.75 13.17 -6.29
N ARG A 57 1.86 13.58 -5.37
CA ARG A 57 2.01 13.29 -3.93
C ARG A 57 2.14 11.79 -3.68
N LEU A 58 3.22 11.42 -2.99
CA LEU A 58 3.46 10.04 -2.55
C LEU A 58 2.74 9.78 -1.22
N ILE A 59 1.71 8.93 -1.24
CA ILE A 59 0.98 8.55 -0.02
C ILE A 59 1.80 7.56 0.80
N GLY A 60 2.16 7.96 2.02
CA GLY A 60 2.79 7.14 3.05
C GLY A 60 1.79 6.64 4.10
N PRO A 61 2.24 5.82 5.08
CA PRO A 61 1.39 5.31 6.15
C PRO A 61 0.74 6.42 6.98
N ALA A 62 1.46 7.51 7.23
CA ALA A 62 0.98 8.66 8.00
C ALA A 62 -0.11 9.47 7.27
N ASP A 63 -0.18 9.38 5.94
CA ASP A 63 -1.19 10.08 5.14
C ASP A 63 -2.53 9.34 5.11
N ILE A 64 -2.61 8.08 5.57
CA ILE A 64 -3.84 7.26 5.50
C ILE A 64 -5.03 7.94 6.20
N PRO A 65 -4.91 8.52 7.41
CA PRO A 65 -6.01 9.25 8.04
C PRO A 65 -6.50 10.44 7.20
N TRP A 66 -5.56 11.18 6.59
CA TRP A 66 -5.90 12.30 5.70
C TRP A 66 -6.62 11.83 4.43
N VAL A 67 -6.18 10.74 3.81
CA VAL A 67 -6.89 10.14 2.65
C VAL A 67 -8.33 9.78 3.01
N VAL A 68 -8.53 9.15 4.18
CA VAL A 68 -9.88 8.80 4.68
C VAL A 68 -10.74 10.06 4.85
N GLU A 69 -10.20 11.10 5.47
CA GLU A 69 -10.91 12.36 5.69
C GLU A 69 -11.34 13.02 4.37
N GLN A 70 -10.45 13.10 3.37
CA GLN A 70 -10.77 13.72 2.08
C GLN A 70 -11.85 12.92 1.32
N LEU A 71 -11.79 11.59 1.35
CA LEU A 71 -12.80 10.74 0.74
C LEU A 71 -14.18 10.92 1.40
N GLN A 72 -14.21 11.05 2.72
CA GLN A 72 -15.45 11.28 3.49
C GLN A 72 -16.07 12.64 3.19
N LYS A 73 -15.25 13.69 3.08
CA LYS A 73 -15.72 15.08 2.88
C LYS A 73 -16.18 15.34 1.46
N ASN A 74 -15.48 14.80 0.45
CA ASN A 74 -15.58 15.30 -0.93
C ASN A 74 -16.14 14.28 -1.94
N GLY A 75 -16.19 12.98 -1.62
CA GLY A 75 -16.27 11.94 -2.65
C GLY A 75 -17.61 11.21 -2.84
N GLY A 76 -18.68 11.70 -2.22
CA GLY A 76 -19.99 11.05 -2.26
C GLY A 76 -19.97 9.62 -1.70
N TRP A 77 -21.02 8.85 -1.98
CA TRP A 77 -21.22 7.52 -1.38
C TRP A 77 -20.08 6.53 -1.68
N GLN A 78 -19.61 6.48 -2.93
CA GLN A 78 -18.59 5.51 -3.33
C GLN A 78 -17.23 5.77 -2.66
N ALA A 79 -16.83 7.03 -2.49
CA ALA A 79 -15.60 7.36 -1.77
C ALA A 79 -15.75 7.11 -0.28
N TRP A 80 -16.92 7.41 0.28
CA TRP A 80 -17.23 7.18 1.69
C TRP A 80 -17.14 5.69 2.05
N GLU A 81 -17.65 4.79 1.20
CA GLU A 81 -17.51 3.34 1.40
C GLU A 81 -16.03 2.90 1.42
N VAL A 82 -15.21 3.42 0.50
CA VAL A 82 -13.76 3.15 0.48
C VAL A 82 -13.09 3.70 1.74
N ALA A 83 -13.49 4.88 2.19
CA ALA A 83 -12.99 5.47 3.43
C ALA A 83 -13.32 4.61 4.66
N MET A 84 -14.52 4.05 4.74
CA MET A 84 -14.93 3.12 5.81
C MET A 84 -14.09 1.85 5.84
N ARG A 85 -13.80 1.27 4.66
CA ARG A 85 -12.92 0.09 4.56
C ARG A 85 -11.48 0.41 4.98
N LEU A 86 -11.00 1.61 4.67
CA LEU A 86 -9.66 2.07 5.05
C LEU A 86 -9.55 2.46 6.53
N SER A 87 -10.63 2.93 7.16
CA SER A 87 -10.65 3.36 8.57
C SER A 87 -10.76 2.19 9.54
N HIS A 88 -11.41 1.08 9.15
CA HIS A 88 -11.45 -0.14 9.94
C HIS A 88 -10.06 -0.77 10.03
N ARG A 89 -9.37 -0.50 11.15
CA ARG A 89 -8.23 -1.32 11.56
C ARG A 89 -8.79 -2.69 11.97
N PRO A 90 -8.34 -3.81 11.40
CA PRO A 90 -8.68 -5.12 11.95
C PRO A 90 -8.21 -5.14 13.41
N LYS A 91 -9.14 -5.43 14.32
CA LYS A 91 -8.88 -5.57 15.77
C LYS A 91 -7.82 -6.67 15.98
N PRO A 92 -6.89 -6.52 16.93
CA PRO A 92 -5.91 -7.56 17.24
C PRO A 92 -6.57 -8.90 17.55
#